data_AF-A0A9P9ILD0-F1
#
_entry.id   AF-A0A9P9ILD0-F1
#
_cell.length_a   1.000
_cell.length_b   1.000
_cell.length_c   1.000
_cell.angle_alpha   90.00
_cell.angle_beta   90.00
_cell.angle_gamma   90.00
#
_symmetry.space_group_name_H-M   'P 1'
#
loop_
_entity.id
_entity.type
_entity.pdbx_description
1 polymer ?
#
loop_
_entity_poly.entity_id
_entity_poly.type
_entity_poly.pdbx_seq_one_letter_code
_entity_poly.pdbx_strand_id
1 'polypeptide(L)'
;MIPPTTMSSHTNRWRCLFVPPNDLELCLKSHVVGPSPYPPLLEVAVPLYIPLTHPFLDLPQVAPVSIDSLVDEQEVIDFGYCNAQTRALYKFLHQARAGIETYGPELGQYYRDRYPNLRPWIEYIILLRDLPSAIAPCRLPAHKQILRDDFGRAVVFLALSSMRPQEPAACSIRAMSSDQVIATLRRALDVEFTNLHHIRQTSLNNIALIRNILIQAGGLRNDAQLDLLDINCAHVHISEILSVLMGGPQTTHRQTRTELIQQLSKSRSFISLKVNEELVLNMTEKLGLNFWVWVTNIPSDWTTGFSSQSWKSLRVLSNELPGLCHSLQEGHNAERIFSVWAYLVRYTYPDARDRIQRSADGIFSRACQSLQVQASSPQMTLDLMTMTCISRLFPTKGPTRSIHSSSINALDAIFRKYSREDMSTAMNRLIASLHRVLTAEDFSQRDPKLSRFIGQIGFPNLMLELYDSHTDQYWAYRIRNRVPHSAAFGHIGLRIGDFPVKLSPLRQSPEEHLMMRTAYYADMVRAMGGVVTKCAVGDVGDKGIRGHLEYAEGTEDTEVAKCTESTGTSVLR
;
A
#
# COMPACT_ATOMS: atom_id res chain seq x y z
N MET A 1 0.17 19.02 36.39
CA MET A 1 1.19 17.95 36.36
C MET A 1 1.38 17.55 34.92
N ILE A 2 2.44 18.09 34.32
CA ILE A 2 2.81 17.82 32.93
C ILE A 2 3.56 16.47 32.94
N PRO A 3 3.16 15.48 32.13
CA PRO A 3 3.87 14.20 32.07
C PRO A 3 5.28 14.46 31.51
N PRO A 4 6.30 13.73 31.99
CA PRO A 4 7.65 13.94 31.50
C PRO A 4 7.70 13.55 30.03
N THR A 5 8.10 14.53 29.21
CA THR A 5 8.64 14.35 27.87
C THR A 5 9.56 13.14 27.84
N THR A 6 9.15 12.09 27.14
CA THR A 6 10.02 10.98 26.74
C THR A 6 11.13 11.54 25.86
N MET A 7 12.25 11.89 26.48
CA MET A 7 13.50 12.07 25.76
C MET A 7 13.88 10.75 25.10
N SER A 8 14.20 10.84 23.82
CA SER A 8 14.90 9.80 23.06
C SER A 8 16.18 9.38 23.79
N SER A 9 16.27 8.12 24.22
CA SER A 9 17.54 7.55 24.69
C SER A 9 17.84 6.27 23.90
N HIS A 10 18.34 6.41 22.68
CA HIS A 10 19.13 5.37 22.03
C HIS A 10 20.50 5.33 22.73
N THR A 11 20.55 4.87 23.98
CA THR A 11 21.80 4.57 24.66
C THR A 11 22.29 3.22 24.17
N ASN A 12 23.28 3.20 23.29
CA ASN A 12 24.00 1.99 22.91
C ASN A 12 24.52 1.30 24.16
N ARG A 13 24.00 0.12 24.50
CA ARG A 13 24.41 -0.63 25.71
C ARG A 13 25.77 -1.32 25.57
N TRP A 14 26.38 -1.26 24.39
CA TRP A 14 27.64 -1.89 24.05
C TRP A 14 28.60 -0.88 23.41
N ARG A 15 29.89 -1.04 23.66
CA ARG A 15 30.99 -0.25 23.07
C ARG A 15 32.01 -1.16 22.40
N CYS A 16 32.70 -0.61 21.42
CA CYS A 16 33.81 -1.26 20.73
C CYS A 16 35.08 -1.08 21.56
N LEU A 17 35.76 -2.17 21.88
CA LEU A 17 37.08 -2.19 22.52
C LEU A 17 37.98 -3.18 21.78
N PHE A 18 39.29 -3.13 22.07
CA PHE A 18 40.28 -3.99 21.43
C PHE A 18 41.06 -4.79 22.46
N VAL A 19 41.44 -6.02 22.10
CA VAL A 19 42.16 -6.93 23.01
C VAL A 19 43.24 -7.69 22.23
N PRO A 20 44.47 -7.85 22.77
CA PRO A 20 45.42 -8.81 22.25
C PRO A 20 44.84 -10.24 22.28
N PRO A 21 45.06 -11.07 21.24
CA PRO A 21 44.53 -12.43 21.19
C PRO A 21 44.89 -13.29 22.41
N ASN A 22 46.08 -13.10 22.96
CA ASN A 22 46.58 -13.86 24.12
C ASN A 22 45.84 -13.53 25.43
N ASP A 23 45.18 -12.37 25.51
CA ASP A 23 44.50 -11.91 26.72
C ASP A 23 42.98 -12.14 26.66
N LEU A 24 42.49 -12.81 25.62
CA LEU A 24 41.07 -12.98 25.36
C LEU A 24 40.34 -13.73 26.50
N GLU A 25 41.01 -14.69 27.13
CA GLU A 25 40.47 -15.45 28.26
C GLU A 25 40.15 -14.58 29.48
N LEU A 26 40.78 -13.41 29.60
CA LEU A 26 40.55 -12.46 30.68
C LEU A 26 39.30 -11.58 30.43
N CYS A 27 38.73 -11.62 29.23
CA CYS A 27 37.63 -10.75 28.79
C CYS A 27 36.24 -11.32 29.09
N LEU A 28 35.92 -11.48 30.37
CA LEU A 28 34.61 -11.97 30.79
C LEU A 28 33.48 -11.06 30.32
N LYS A 29 32.37 -11.66 29.86
CA LYS A 29 31.14 -10.96 29.39
C LYS A 29 31.36 -10.01 28.21
N SER A 30 32.39 -10.27 27.40
CA SER A 30 32.59 -9.63 26.10
C SER A 30 32.12 -10.54 24.97
N HIS A 31 31.82 -9.94 23.81
CA HIS A 31 31.60 -10.67 22.58
C HIS A 31 32.72 -10.36 21.59
N VAL A 32 33.44 -11.39 21.18
CA VAL A 32 34.46 -11.24 20.13
C VAL A 32 33.77 -11.00 18.81
N VAL A 33 34.03 -9.85 18.20
CA VAL A 33 33.46 -9.49 16.90
C VAL A 33 34.29 -10.11 15.78
N GLY A 34 35.62 -10.09 15.92
CA GLY A 34 36.55 -10.66 14.96
C GLY A 34 37.89 -9.92 14.89
N PRO A 35 38.64 -10.09 13.79
CA PRO A 35 39.83 -9.29 13.51
C PRO A 35 39.52 -7.79 13.59
N SER A 36 40.48 -6.98 14.01
CA SER A 36 40.33 -5.52 14.02
C SER A 36 41.09 -4.88 12.85
N PRO A 37 40.73 -3.64 12.45
CA PRO A 37 41.54 -2.84 11.54
C PRO A 37 42.91 -2.45 12.12
N TYR A 38 43.20 -2.83 13.38
CA TYR A 38 44.47 -2.58 14.07
C TYR A 38 45.18 -3.89 14.42
N PRO A 39 45.78 -4.60 13.44
CA PRO A 39 46.54 -5.82 13.72
C PRO A 39 47.64 -5.56 14.77
N PRO A 40 47.90 -6.50 15.71
CA PRO A 40 47.33 -7.85 15.82
C PRO A 40 46.07 -7.94 16.71
N LEU A 41 45.39 -6.84 17.00
CA LEU A 41 44.29 -6.80 17.97
C LEU A 41 42.99 -7.42 17.43
N LEU A 42 42.16 -7.94 18.33
CA LEU A 42 40.79 -8.36 18.06
C LEU A 42 39.81 -7.24 18.45
N GLU A 43 38.77 -7.05 17.67
CA GLU A 43 37.63 -6.19 18.04
C GLU A 43 36.67 -6.99 18.94
N VAL A 44 36.32 -6.41 20.08
CA VAL A 44 35.35 -6.96 21.03
C VAL A 44 34.24 -5.95 21.32
N ALA A 45 33.00 -6.42 21.28
CA ALA A 45 31.86 -5.67 21.78
C ALA A 45 31.73 -5.93 23.28
N VAL A 46 31.71 -4.86 24.07
CA VAL A 46 31.69 -4.92 25.53
C VAL A 46 30.53 -4.09 26.08
N PRO A 47 29.72 -4.60 27.03
CA PRO A 47 28.66 -3.80 27.64
C PRO A 47 29.21 -2.55 28.32
N LEU A 48 28.51 -1.42 28.21
CA LEU A 48 28.94 -0.13 28.75
C LEU A 48 29.19 -0.14 30.27
N TYR A 49 28.48 -1.00 31.00
CA TYR A 49 28.61 -1.09 32.46
C TYR A 49 29.88 -1.81 32.91
N ILE A 50 30.61 -2.47 32.00
CA ILE A 50 31.89 -3.11 32.34
C ILE A 50 32.97 -2.01 32.41
N PRO A 51 33.67 -1.86 33.54
CA PRO A 51 34.71 -0.83 33.70
C PRO A 51 35.86 -1.08 32.71
N LEU A 52 36.51 0.01 32.28
CA LEU A 52 37.67 -0.08 31.40
C LEU A 52 38.91 -0.47 32.20
N THR A 53 39.23 -1.76 32.22
CA THR A 53 40.41 -2.32 32.87
C THR A 53 41.19 -3.20 31.90
N HIS A 54 42.44 -3.50 32.22
CA HIS A 54 43.22 -4.53 31.50
C HIS A 54 42.37 -5.81 31.36
N PRO A 55 42.31 -6.46 30.17
CA PRO A 55 43.13 -6.24 28.97
C PRO A 55 42.48 -5.36 27.88
N PHE A 56 41.40 -4.63 28.19
CA PHE A 56 40.71 -3.82 27.19
C PHE A 56 41.50 -2.58 26.82
N LEU A 57 41.70 -2.37 25.51
CA LEU A 57 42.28 -1.18 24.92
C LEU A 57 41.16 -0.34 24.30
N ASP A 58 41.04 0.90 24.77
CA ASP A 58 40.16 1.92 24.21
C ASP A 58 41.00 2.82 23.30
N LEU A 59 40.81 2.68 21.99
CA LEU A 59 41.57 3.42 21.00
C LEU A 59 40.88 4.76 20.70
N PRO A 60 41.62 5.89 20.68
CA PRO A 60 41.04 7.23 20.60
C PRO A 60 40.33 7.52 19.27
N GLN A 61 40.60 6.74 18.22
CA GLN A 61 39.86 6.77 16.96
C GLN A 61 39.48 5.34 16.56
N VAL A 62 38.18 5.08 16.52
CA VAL A 62 37.63 3.81 16.03
C VAL A 62 37.42 3.96 14.52
N ALA A 63 38.31 3.39 13.70
CA ALA A 63 38.24 3.52 12.24
C ALA A 63 36.92 2.95 11.68
N PRO A 64 36.39 3.50 10.56
CA PRO A 64 35.29 2.88 9.84
C PRO A 64 35.68 1.46 9.42
N VAL A 65 34.79 0.49 9.61
CA VAL A 65 35.08 -0.92 9.28
C VAL A 65 34.28 -1.34 8.07
N SER A 66 34.98 -1.94 7.11
CA SER A 66 34.39 -2.71 6.02
C SER A 66 34.81 -4.17 6.15
N ILE A 67 34.21 -5.06 5.35
CA ILE A 67 34.70 -6.45 5.27
C ILE A 67 36.15 -6.49 4.80
N ASP A 68 36.58 -5.54 3.96
CA ASP A 68 37.96 -5.49 3.45
C ASP A 68 38.98 -5.34 4.58
N SER A 69 38.65 -4.57 5.62
CA SER A 69 39.49 -4.45 6.82
C SER A 69 39.52 -5.70 7.71
N LEU A 70 38.70 -6.71 7.40
CA LEU A 70 38.67 -8.01 8.08
C LEU A 70 39.30 -9.13 7.22
N VAL A 71 39.81 -8.80 6.03
CA VAL A 71 40.44 -9.76 5.12
C VAL A 71 41.84 -10.10 5.61
N ASP A 72 42.12 -11.38 5.72
CA ASP A 72 43.44 -11.89 6.10
C ASP A 72 44.37 -11.90 4.87
N GLU A 73 45.54 -11.25 4.98
CA GLU A 73 46.54 -11.17 3.91
C GLU A 73 47.02 -12.55 3.46
N GLN A 74 47.13 -13.52 4.38
CA GLN A 74 47.51 -14.88 4.04
C GLN A 74 46.41 -15.60 3.25
N GLU A 75 45.13 -15.39 3.61
CA GLU A 75 44.02 -15.93 2.81
C GLU A 75 43.95 -15.29 1.42
N VAL A 76 44.36 -14.03 1.26
CA VAL A 76 44.47 -13.38 -0.06
C VAL A 76 45.56 -14.03 -0.90
N ILE A 77 46.72 -14.32 -0.31
CA ILE A 77 47.83 -15.01 -0.98
C ILE A 77 47.42 -16.42 -1.41
N ASP A 78 46.74 -17.15 -0.53
CA ASP A 78 46.43 -18.57 -0.73
C ASP A 78 45.22 -18.81 -1.66
N PHE A 79 44.21 -17.92 -1.63
CA PHE A 79 42.92 -18.16 -2.29
C PHE A 79 42.47 -17.03 -3.23
N GLY A 80 43.18 -15.91 -3.27
CA GLY A 80 42.79 -14.71 -3.99
C GLY A 80 41.79 -13.84 -3.23
N TYR A 81 41.80 -12.53 -3.53
CA TYR A 81 41.06 -11.52 -2.77
C TYR A 81 39.55 -11.79 -2.64
N CYS A 82 38.86 -12.13 -3.74
CA CYS A 82 37.41 -12.35 -3.72
C CYS A 82 37.00 -13.51 -2.79
N ASN A 83 37.80 -14.57 -2.75
CA ASN A 83 37.54 -15.74 -1.90
C ASN A 83 37.86 -15.41 -0.43
N ALA A 84 38.96 -14.71 -0.17
CA ALA A 84 39.31 -14.27 1.18
C ALA A 84 38.24 -13.31 1.75
N GLN A 85 37.76 -12.36 0.94
CA GLN A 85 36.67 -11.45 1.30
C GLN A 85 35.36 -12.18 1.62
N THR A 86 34.99 -13.17 0.81
CA THR A 86 33.82 -14.02 1.08
C THR A 86 33.95 -14.78 2.41
N ARG A 87 35.12 -15.37 2.65
CA ARG A 87 35.39 -16.13 3.89
C ARG A 87 35.37 -15.22 5.11
N ALA A 88 35.93 -14.02 5.02
CA ALA A 88 35.88 -13.01 6.07
C ALA A 88 34.43 -12.61 6.39
N LEU A 89 33.61 -12.34 5.37
CA LEU A 89 32.18 -12.07 5.53
C LEU A 89 31.46 -13.24 6.22
N TYR A 90 31.69 -14.47 5.78
CA TYR A 90 31.05 -15.64 6.38
C TYR A 90 31.42 -15.82 7.87
N LYS A 91 32.71 -15.73 8.20
CA LYS A 91 33.19 -15.79 9.60
C LYS A 91 32.55 -14.69 10.44
N PHE A 92 32.54 -13.45 9.94
CA PHE A 92 31.92 -12.31 10.61
C PHE A 92 30.42 -12.53 10.89
N LEU A 93 29.66 -12.95 9.88
CA LEU A 93 28.22 -13.18 10.01
C LEU A 93 27.89 -14.32 10.97
N HIS A 94 28.70 -15.39 10.96
CA HIS A 94 28.56 -16.50 11.90
C HIS A 94 28.81 -16.02 13.34
N GLN A 95 29.86 -15.22 13.54
CA GLN A 95 30.20 -14.64 14.84
C GLN A 95 29.08 -13.71 15.34
N ALA A 96 28.60 -12.80 14.49
CA ALA A 96 27.51 -11.89 14.81
C ALA A 96 26.22 -12.64 15.16
N ARG A 97 25.88 -13.71 14.43
CA ARG A 97 24.74 -14.58 14.72
C ARG A 97 24.85 -15.21 16.10
N ALA A 98 25.96 -15.88 16.39
CA ALA A 98 26.20 -16.50 17.69
C ALA A 98 26.14 -15.47 18.84
N GLY A 99 26.71 -14.28 18.61
CA GLY A 99 26.63 -13.17 19.55
C GLY A 99 25.20 -12.72 19.81
N ILE A 100 24.44 -12.40 18.77
CA ILE A 100 23.06 -11.89 18.89
C ILE A 100 22.13 -12.94 19.52
N GLU A 101 22.33 -14.22 19.21
CA GLU A 101 21.61 -15.32 19.85
C GLU A 101 21.90 -15.40 21.36
N THR A 102 23.16 -15.21 21.75
CA THR A 102 23.61 -15.30 23.15
C THR A 102 23.23 -14.06 23.98
N TYR A 103 23.51 -12.87 23.45
CA TYR A 103 23.45 -11.60 24.18
C TYR A 103 22.20 -10.76 23.86
N GLY A 104 21.44 -11.12 22.82
CA GLY A 104 20.16 -10.52 22.50
C GLY A 104 20.22 -9.30 21.57
N PRO A 105 19.08 -8.59 21.41
CA PRO A 105 18.89 -7.59 20.36
C PRO A 105 19.75 -6.32 20.53
N GLU A 106 20.24 -6.07 21.75
CA GLU A 106 21.12 -4.91 22.03
C GLU A 106 22.48 -5.05 21.36
N LEU A 107 23.02 -6.27 21.29
CA LEU A 107 24.22 -6.53 20.51
C LEU A 107 23.92 -6.42 19.01
N GLY A 108 22.69 -6.74 18.58
CA GLY A 108 22.24 -6.46 17.22
C GLY A 108 22.27 -4.97 16.88
N GLN A 109 21.91 -4.10 17.83
CA GLN A 109 22.04 -2.65 17.65
C GLN A 109 23.49 -2.20 17.52
N TYR A 110 24.40 -2.74 18.35
CA TYR A 110 25.83 -2.51 18.20
C TYR A 110 26.32 -2.81 16.78
N TYR A 111 25.93 -3.96 16.23
CA TYR A 111 26.30 -4.34 14.87
C TYR A 111 25.73 -3.40 13.80
N ARG A 112 24.49 -2.91 13.95
CA ARG A 112 23.90 -1.93 13.01
C ARG A 112 24.73 -0.65 12.95
N ASP A 113 25.13 -0.15 14.12
CA ASP A 113 25.79 1.15 14.24
C ASP A 113 27.26 1.06 13.84
N ARG A 114 27.93 -0.04 14.21
CA ARG A 114 29.35 -0.28 13.92
C ARG A 114 29.60 -0.71 12.47
N TYR A 115 28.67 -1.46 11.87
CA TYR A 115 28.79 -2.04 10.52
C TYR A 115 27.60 -1.67 9.63
N PRO A 116 27.40 -0.38 9.29
CA PRO A 116 26.23 0.07 8.54
C PRO A 116 26.11 -0.58 7.15
N ASN A 117 27.24 -0.87 6.49
CA ASN A 117 27.27 -1.53 5.18
C ASN A 117 26.78 -2.99 5.24
N LEU A 118 26.77 -3.60 6.43
CA LEU A 118 26.32 -4.97 6.65
C LEU A 118 24.93 -5.04 7.27
N ARG A 119 24.28 -3.89 7.47
CA ARG A 119 22.93 -3.81 8.07
C ARG A 119 21.96 -4.83 7.47
N PRO A 120 21.87 -5.05 6.15
CA PRO A 120 20.99 -6.07 5.58
C PRO A 120 21.12 -7.47 6.19
N TRP A 121 22.35 -7.96 6.39
CA TRP A 121 22.59 -9.27 7.00
C TRP A 121 22.29 -9.27 8.50
N ILE A 122 22.64 -8.17 9.20
CA ILE A 122 22.36 -8.02 10.64
C ILE A 122 20.84 -8.05 10.90
N GLU A 123 20.04 -7.39 10.06
CA GLU A 123 18.58 -7.44 10.19
C GLU A 123 18.04 -8.85 9.97
N TYR A 124 18.64 -9.60 9.05
CA TYR A 124 18.27 -10.98 8.80
C TYR A 124 18.53 -11.88 10.03
N ILE A 125 19.70 -11.75 10.64
CA ILE A 125 20.09 -12.45 11.86
C ILE A 125 19.12 -12.12 13.01
N ILE A 126 18.78 -10.85 13.19
CA ILE A 126 17.87 -10.40 14.24
C ILE A 126 16.46 -10.96 14.01
N LEU A 127 15.98 -11.00 12.77
CA LEU A 127 14.70 -11.64 12.45
C LEU A 127 14.73 -13.13 12.78
N LEU A 128 15.74 -13.87 12.31
CA LEU A 128 15.88 -15.30 12.56
C LEU A 128 15.90 -15.64 14.05
N ARG A 129 16.55 -14.80 14.87
CA ARG A 129 16.58 -14.95 16.33
C ARG A 129 15.21 -14.73 16.97
N ASP A 130 14.47 -13.72 16.50
CA ASP A 130 13.17 -13.35 17.08
C ASP A 130 12.02 -14.25 16.64
N LEU A 131 12.18 -15.02 15.57
CA LEU A 131 11.17 -16.01 15.15
C LEU A 131 10.89 -17.02 16.29
N PRO A 132 9.61 -17.39 16.52
CA PRO A 132 9.26 -18.32 17.59
C PRO A 132 10.04 -19.63 17.47
N SER A 133 10.44 -20.23 18.59
CA SER A 133 11.17 -21.51 18.58
C SER A 133 10.33 -22.60 17.93
N ALA A 134 10.89 -23.25 16.91
CA ALA A 134 10.28 -24.43 16.29
C ALA A 134 10.41 -25.67 17.20
N ILE A 135 11.44 -25.70 18.05
CA ILE A 135 11.69 -26.76 19.02
C ILE A 135 11.11 -26.30 20.35
N ALA A 136 10.00 -26.90 20.75
CA ALA A 136 9.44 -26.69 22.07
C ALA A 136 10.23 -27.56 23.07
N PRO A 137 10.99 -26.98 24.03
CA PRO A 137 11.28 -27.72 25.26
C PRO A 137 9.95 -28.11 25.91
N CYS A 138 9.92 -29.21 26.67
CA CYS A 138 8.70 -29.86 27.18
C CYS A 138 7.69 -28.95 27.90
N ARG A 139 8.02 -27.70 28.25
CA ARG A 139 7.09 -26.63 28.65
C ARG A 139 7.59 -25.24 28.23
N LEU A 140 7.13 -24.74 27.09
CA LEU A 140 7.22 -23.29 26.80
C LEU A 140 6.25 -22.52 27.70
N PRO A 141 6.60 -21.31 28.18
CA PRO A 141 5.64 -20.41 28.82
C PRO A 141 4.42 -20.18 27.91
N ALA A 142 3.23 -20.08 28.48
CA ALA A 142 1.96 -19.98 27.73
C ALA A 142 1.98 -18.86 26.67
N HIS A 143 2.52 -17.68 27.00
CA HIS A 143 2.64 -16.57 26.06
C HIS A 143 3.50 -16.90 24.83
N LYS A 144 4.57 -17.70 24.98
CA LYS A 144 5.42 -18.13 23.85
C LYS A 144 4.73 -19.18 22.99
N GLN A 145 3.89 -20.03 23.58
CA GLN A 145 3.06 -20.99 22.84
C GLN A 145 1.99 -20.26 22.01
N ILE A 146 1.29 -19.29 22.61
CA ILE A 146 0.28 -18.48 21.91
C ILE A 146 0.91 -17.75 20.73
N LEU A 147 2.04 -17.05 20.94
CA LEU A 147 2.76 -16.35 19.87
C LEU A 147 3.13 -17.30 18.72
N ARG A 148 3.68 -18.48 19.05
CA ARG A 148 4.08 -19.48 18.07
C ARG A 148 2.89 -20.01 17.28
N ASP A 149 1.78 -20.30 17.94
CA ASP A 149 0.59 -20.82 17.30
C ASP A 149 -0.10 -19.74 16.44
N ASP A 150 -0.19 -18.50 16.91
CA ASP A 150 -0.73 -17.36 16.18
C ASP A 150 0.12 -17.01 14.96
N PHE A 151 1.44 -16.97 15.12
CA PHE A 151 2.36 -16.70 14.02
C PHE A 151 2.33 -17.83 12.98
N GLY A 152 2.35 -19.09 13.42
CA GLY A 152 2.20 -20.24 12.53
C GLY A 152 0.89 -20.21 11.74
N ARG A 153 -0.24 -19.89 12.41
CA ARG A 153 -1.54 -19.72 11.75
C ARG A 153 -1.54 -18.57 10.74
N ALA A 154 -0.94 -17.43 11.07
CA ALA A 154 -0.81 -16.31 10.15
C ALA A 154 -0.02 -16.70 8.90
N VAL A 155 1.09 -17.43 9.06
CA VAL A 155 1.90 -17.92 7.94
C VAL A 155 1.10 -18.91 7.08
N VAL A 156 0.38 -19.86 7.68
CA VAL A 156 -0.48 -20.80 6.94
C VAL A 156 -1.59 -20.07 6.20
N PHE A 157 -2.27 -19.12 6.87
CA PHE A 157 -3.33 -18.32 6.28
C PHE A 157 -2.85 -17.58 5.02
N LEU A 158 -1.72 -16.89 5.15
CA LEU A 158 -1.12 -16.14 4.06
C LEU A 158 -0.63 -17.08 2.95
N ALA A 159 0.17 -18.10 3.25
CA ALA A 159 0.69 -19.01 2.23
C ALA A 159 -0.42 -19.75 1.47
N LEU A 160 -1.47 -20.22 2.17
CA LEU A 160 -2.59 -20.88 1.50
C LEU A 160 -3.43 -19.92 0.67
N SER A 161 -3.53 -18.63 1.03
CA SER A 161 -4.32 -17.65 0.26
C SER A 161 -3.85 -17.42 -1.19
N SER A 162 -2.62 -17.81 -1.53
CA SER A 162 -1.99 -17.62 -2.84
C SER A 162 -1.73 -18.93 -3.62
N MET A 163 -2.04 -20.09 -3.06
CA MET A 163 -1.80 -21.40 -3.69
C MET A 163 -3.06 -21.98 -4.34
N ARG A 164 -3.00 -23.14 -5.00
CA ARG A 164 -4.20 -23.93 -5.36
C ARG A 164 -4.43 -25.06 -4.36
N PRO A 165 -5.69 -25.45 -4.08
CA PRO A 165 -5.97 -26.55 -3.16
C PRO A 165 -5.29 -27.88 -3.51
N GLN A 166 -5.04 -28.13 -4.79
CA GLN A 166 -4.44 -29.38 -5.31
C GLN A 166 -2.91 -29.33 -5.41
N GLU A 167 -2.27 -28.17 -5.19
CA GLU A 167 -0.82 -28.05 -5.27
C GLU A 167 -0.15 -28.89 -4.17
N PRO A 168 0.94 -29.63 -4.48
CA PRO A 168 1.64 -30.46 -3.49
C PRO A 168 2.10 -29.65 -2.25
N ALA A 169 2.55 -28.41 -2.47
CA ALA A 169 2.95 -27.50 -1.40
C ALA A 169 1.76 -27.14 -0.48
N ALA A 170 0.60 -26.81 -1.05
CA ALA A 170 -0.62 -26.53 -0.28
C ALA A 170 -1.07 -27.75 0.54
N CYS A 171 -1.02 -28.95 -0.04
CA CYS A 171 -1.29 -30.20 0.67
C CYS A 171 -0.34 -30.40 1.86
N SER A 172 0.96 -30.17 1.65
CA SER A 172 1.98 -30.31 2.70
C SER A 172 1.76 -29.30 3.83
N ILE A 173 1.57 -28.02 3.50
CA ILE A 173 1.32 -26.95 4.48
C ILE A 173 0.08 -27.22 5.33
N ARG A 174 -1.02 -27.72 4.73
CA ARG A 174 -2.23 -28.10 5.50
C ARG A 174 -1.97 -29.19 6.53
N ALA A 175 -1.05 -30.11 6.25
CA ALA A 175 -0.70 -31.19 7.19
C ALA A 175 0.24 -30.74 8.32
N MET A 176 0.89 -29.59 8.18
CA MET A 176 1.87 -29.09 9.15
C MET A 176 1.20 -28.52 10.41
N SER A 177 1.79 -28.80 11.58
CA SER A 177 1.53 -28.04 12.79
C SER A 177 2.24 -26.67 12.73
N SER A 178 1.84 -25.72 13.58
CA SER A 178 2.50 -24.40 13.67
C SER A 178 4.01 -24.50 13.87
N ASP A 179 4.49 -25.48 14.64
CA ASP A 179 5.92 -25.75 14.84
C ASP A 179 6.64 -26.13 13.55
N GLN A 180 6.02 -27.01 12.76
CA GLN A 180 6.57 -27.46 11.49
C GLN A 180 6.55 -26.33 10.45
N VAL A 181 5.51 -25.49 10.48
CA VAL A 181 5.42 -24.28 9.62
C VAL A 181 6.58 -23.34 9.94
N ILE A 182 6.80 -23.05 11.22
CA ILE A 182 7.87 -22.15 11.65
C ILE A 182 9.26 -22.76 11.35
N ALA A 183 9.44 -24.06 11.56
CA ALA A 183 10.69 -24.75 11.18
C ALA A 183 10.98 -24.63 9.68
N THR A 184 9.94 -24.80 8.85
CA THR A 184 10.06 -24.70 7.39
C THR A 184 10.40 -23.28 6.96
N LEU A 185 9.69 -22.27 7.51
CA LEU A 185 9.99 -20.86 7.25
C LEU A 185 11.41 -20.49 7.69
N ARG A 186 11.84 -20.91 8.88
CA ARG A 186 13.21 -20.66 9.36
C ARG A 186 14.24 -21.28 8.43
N ARG A 187 14.04 -22.54 8.01
CA ARG A 187 14.93 -23.21 7.06
C ARG A 187 15.01 -22.48 5.73
N ALA A 188 13.87 -22.04 5.18
CA ALA A 188 13.83 -21.28 3.94
C ALA A 188 14.59 -19.95 4.08
N LEU A 189 14.40 -19.26 5.20
CA LEU A 189 15.10 -18.03 5.51
C LEU A 189 16.61 -18.26 5.72
N ASP A 190 17.01 -19.34 6.41
CA ASP A 190 18.42 -19.71 6.59
C ASP A 190 19.09 -20.04 5.23
N VAL A 191 18.38 -20.68 4.31
CA VAL A 191 18.86 -20.94 2.95
C VAL A 191 19.03 -19.63 2.18
N GLU A 192 18.05 -18.72 2.24
CA GLU A 192 18.19 -17.39 1.67
C GLU A 192 19.40 -16.66 2.26
N PHE A 193 19.57 -16.65 3.59
CA PHE A 193 20.72 -16.05 4.27
C PHE A 193 22.06 -16.62 3.82
N THR A 194 22.16 -17.94 3.65
CA THR A 194 23.40 -18.65 3.31
C THR A 194 23.79 -18.46 1.84
N ASN A 195 22.82 -18.30 0.95
CA ASN A 195 23.05 -18.24 -0.50
C ASN A 195 23.54 -16.86 -1.01
N LEU A 196 23.80 -15.88 -0.14
CA LEU A 196 23.88 -14.47 -0.56
C LEU A 196 25.28 -13.85 -0.52
N HIS A 197 25.89 -13.74 -1.71
CA HIS A 197 26.93 -12.75 -2.02
C HIS A 197 26.37 -11.35 -2.32
N HIS A 198 25.07 -11.22 -2.60
CA HIS A 198 24.41 -9.94 -2.90
C HIS A 198 22.99 -9.90 -2.36
N ILE A 199 22.77 -9.30 -1.18
CA ILE A 199 21.42 -9.04 -0.69
C ILE A 199 20.75 -8.04 -1.64
N ARG A 200 19.72 -8.48 -2.36
CA ARG A 200 18.89 -7.60 -3.20
C ARG A 200 17.86 -6.87 -2.34
N GLN A 201 17.41 -5.71 -2.80
CA GLN A 201 16.38 -4.91 -2.12
C GLN A 201 15.09 -5.71 -1.84
N THR A 202 14.72 -6.66 -2.70
CA THR A 202 13.58 -7.57 -2.51
C THR A 202 13.71 -8.43 -1.23
N SER A 203 14.92 -8.87 -0.89
CA SER A 203 15.17 -9.68 0.32
C SER A 203 15.05 -8.86 1.60
N LEU A 204 15.35 -7.56 1.56
CA LEU A 204 15.15 -6.64 2.69
C LEU A 204 13.67 -6.41 2.99
N ASN A 205 12.86 -6.30 1.94
CA ASN A 205 11.41 -6.13 2.07
C ASN A 205 10.77 -7.36 2.72
N ASN A 206 11.27 -8.57 2.41
CA ASN A 206 10.81 -9.81 3.03
C ASN A 206 11.02 -9.78 4.56
N ILE A 207 12.18 -9.28 5.03
CA ILE A 207 12.47 -9.15 6.46
C ILE A 207 11.38 -8.32 7.15
N ALA A 208 11.08 -7.16 6.56
CA ALA A 208 10.15 -6.19 7.12
C ALA A 208 8.69 -6.71 7.11
N LEU A 209 8.29 -7.39 6.04
CA LEU A 209 6.97 -7.99 5.91
C LEU A 209 6.77 -9.13 6.91
N ILE A 210 7.77 -10.02 7.05
CA ILE A 210 7.73 -11.10 8.05
C ILE A 210 7.74 -10.53 9.47
N ARG A 211 8.52 -9.47 9.72
CA ARG A 211 8.49 -8.73 10.99
C ARG A 211 7.09 -8.18 11.28
N ASN A 212 6.43 -7.58 10.29
CA ASN A 212 5.07 -7.07 10.47
C ASN A 212 4.11 -8.20 10.86
N ILE A 213 4.14 -9.35 10.19
CA ILE A 213 3.32 -10.53 10.58
C ILE A 213 3.63 -10.96 12.01
N LEU A 214 4.91 -11.02 12.38
CA LEU A 214 5.34 -11.41 13.71
C LEU A 214 4.79 -10.45 14.78
N ILE A 215 4.80 -9.15 14.53
CA ILE A 215 4.23 -8.14 15.42
C ILE A 215 2.72 -8.34 15.55
N GLN A 216 2.01 -8.56 14.45
CA GLN A 216 0.56 -8.82 14.49
C GLN A 216 0.21 -10.10 15.25
N ALA A 217 1.11 -11.09 15.27
CA ALA A 217 0.98 -12.29 16.10
C ALA A 217 1.33 -12.07 17.59
N GLY A 218 1.73 -10.86 18.00
CA GLY A 218 2.12 -10.53 19.38
C GLY A 218 3.63 -10.60 19.65
N GLY A 219 4.46 -10.64 18.60
CA GLY A 219 5.92 -10.67 18.70
C GLY A 219 6.54 -9.28 18.92
N LEU A 220 7.87 -9.26 19.04
CA LEU A 220 8.61 -8.03 19.32
C LEU A 220 8.58 -7.05 18.14
N ARG A 221 8.22 -5.80 18.44
CA ARG A 221 8.33 -4.66 17.52
C ARG A 221 9.79 -4.28 17.32
N ASN A 222 10.17 -4.01 16.08
CA ASN A 222 11.50 -3.53 15.70
C ASN A 222 11.35 -2.49 14.59
N ASP A 223 11.41 -1.21 14.94
CA ASP A 223 11.19 -0.11 14.00
C ASP A 223 12.28 -0.06 12.92
N ALA A 224 13.53 -0.37 13.26
CA ALA A 224 14.63 -0.41 12.29
C ALA A 224 14.41 -1.42 11.14
N GLN A 225 13.65 -2.48 11.38
CA GLN A 225 13.22 -3.44 10.36
C GLN A 225 11.95 -3.02 9.65
N LEU A 226 11.02 -2.34 10.33
CA LEU A 226 9.82 -1.79 9.69
C LEU A 226 10.17 -0.67 8.72
N ASP A 227 11.21 0.12 9.02
CA ASP A 227 11.74 1.17 8.16
C ASP A 227 12.38 0.64 6.87
N LEU A 228 12.64 -0.68 6.77
CA LEU A 228 13.05 -1.32 5.53
C LEU A 228 11.89 -1.43 4.52
N LEU A 229 10.64 -1.21 4.95
CA LEU A 229 9.50 -1.11 4.05
C LEU A 229 9.61 0.16 3.22
N ASP A 230 10.32 0.09 2.09
CA ASP A 230 10.29 1.12 1.07
C ASP A 230 8.84 1.39 0.57
N ILE A 231 8.59 2.58 0.03
CA ILE A 231 7.34 2.99 -0.64
C ILE A 231 7.05 2.08 -1.85
N ASN A 232 8.06 1.34 -2.33
CA ASN A 232 7.96 0.30 -3.35
C ASN A 232 7.58 -1.11 -2.78
N CYS A 233 7.62 -1.32 -1.46
CA CYS A 233 7.14 -2.56 -0.83
C CYS A 233 5.62 -2.73 -0.89
N ALA A 234 4.89 -1.64 -1.19
CA ALA A 234 3.45 -1.68 -1.40
C ALA A 234 3.03 -2.70 -2.49
N HIS A 235 3.96 -3.08 -3.37
CA HIS A 235 3.74 -3.99 -4.48
C HIS A 235 3.95 -5.47 -4.15
N VAL A 236 4.64 -5.80 -3.05
CA VAL A 236 4.95 -7.19 -2.73
C VAL A 236 3.79 -7.80 -1.96
N HIS A 237 3.13 -8.78 -2.57
CA HIS A 237 2.02 -9.47 -1.93
C HIS A 237 2.59 -10.44 -0.89
N ILE A 238 2.33 -10.17 0.38
CA ILE A 238 2.93 -10.93 1.47
C ILE A 238 2.59 -12.43 1.44
N SER A 239 1.41 -12.79 0.93
CA SER A 239 1.05 -14.19 0.67
C SER A 239 1.94 -14.86 -0.37
N GLU A 240 2.44 -14.12 -1.36
CA GLU A 240 3.31 -14.66 -2.41
C GLU A 240 4.69 -15.01 -1.87
N ILE A 241 5.26 -14.09 -1.08
CA ILE A 241 6.53 -14.33 -0.39
C ILE A 241 6.39 -15.59 0.47
N LEU A 242 5.35 -15.66 1.29
CA LEU A 242 5.16 -16.80 2.16
C LEU A 242 4.84 -18.08 1.39
N SER A 243 4.10 -18.03 0.28
CA SER A 243 3.91 -19.23 -0.53
C SER A 243 5.22 -19.74 -1.09
N VAL A 244 6.10 -18.87 -1.60
CA VAL A 244 7.41 -19.25 -2.13
C VAL A 244 8.33 -19.77 -1.02
N LEU A 245 8.42 -19.07 0.12
CA LEU A 245 9.21 -19.51 1.28
C LEU A 245 8.73 -20.86 1.84
N MET A 246 7.43 -21.17 1.68
CA MET A 246 6.84 -22.45 2.09
C MET A 246 6.87 -23.52 1.00
N GLY A 247 7.61 -23.30 -0.10
CA GLY A 247 7.85 -24.29 -1.17
C GLY A 247 6.79 -24.33 -2.26
N GLY A 248 5.91 -23.34 -2.33
CA GLY A 248 4.94 -23.14 -3.41
C GLY A 248 5.55 -22.52 -4.67
N PRO A 249 4.80 -22.51 -5.78
CA PRO A 249 5.27 -21.93 -7.04
C PRO A 249 5.42 -20.40 -6.94
N GLN A 250 6.27 -19.83 -7.79
CA GLN A 250 6.39 -18.37 -7.94
C GLN A 250 5.16 -17.74 -8.61
N THR A 251 4.28 -18.55 -9.20
CA THR A 251 3.05 -18.08 -9.83
C THR A 251 1.92 -18.00 -8.82
N THR A 252 1.29 -16.84 -8.76
CA THR A 252 0.14 -16.59 -7.90
C THR A 252 -1.14 -17.22 -8.40
N HIS A 253 -1.84 -17.90 -7.49
CA HIS A 253 -3.24 -18.19 -7.67
C HIS A 253 -4.10 -17.40 -6.68
N ARG A 254 -5.10 -16.68 -7.18
CA ARG A 254 -6.06 -15.99 -6.34
C ARG A 254 -7.19 -16.94 -5.97
N GLN A 255 -7.22 -17.35 -4.71
CA GLN A 255 -8.31 -18.17 -4.20
C GLN A 255 -9.55 -17.34 -3.93
N THR A 256 -10.71 -17.94 -4.16
CA THR A 256 -11.97 -17.45 -3.63
C THR A 256 -11.99 -17.62 -2.10
N ARG A 257 -12.78 -16.81 -1.38
CA ARG A 257 -12.92 -16.95 0.08
C ARG A 257 -13.41 -18.34 0.47
N THR A 258 -14.32 -18.92 -0.30
CA THR A 258 -14.86 -20.26 -0.07
C THR A 258 -13.77 -21.33 -0.15
N GLU A 259 -12.89 -21.25 -1.16
CA GLU A 259 -11.75 -22.16 -1.29
C GLU A 259 -10.75 -22.01 -0.13
N LEU A 260 -10.47 -20.77 0.28
CA LEU A 260 -9.59 -20.50 1.41
C LEU A 260 -10.17 -21.08 2.71
N ILE A 261 -11.46 -20.84 3.00
CA ILE A 261 -12.16 -21.41 4.16
C ILE A 261 -12.09 -22.93 4.13
N GLN A 262 -12.31 -23.56 2.97
CA GLN A 262 -12.24 -25.01 2.84
C GLN A 262 -10.83 -25.56 3.09
N GLN A 263 -9.79 -24.81 2.74
CA GLN A 263 -8.42 -25.23 2.97
C GLN A 263 -7.98 -25.03 4.41
N LEU A 264 -8.36 -23.91 5.01
CA LEU A 264 -8.10 -23.61 6.42
C LEU A 264 -8.83 -24.62 7.32
N SER A 265 -10.07 -25.00 7.00
CA SER A 265 -10.82 -26.00 7.78
C SER A 265 -10.18 -27.40 7.73
N LYS A 266 -9.42 -27.69 6.67
CA LYS A 266 -8.63 -28.93 6.52
C LYS A 266 -7.20 -28.80 7.07
N SER A 267 -6.80 -27.63 7.54
CA SER A 267 -5.45 -27.39 8.04
C SER A 267 -5.31 -27.81 9.50
N ARG A 268 -4.24 -28.55 9.80
CA ARG A 268 -3.89 -28.98 11.15
C ARG A 268 -3.66 -27.79 12.10
N SER A 269 -3.14 -26.67 11.58
CA SER A 269 -2.90 -25.45 12.38
C SER A 269 -4.20 -24.75 12.83
N PHE A 270 -5.34 -25.10 12.23
CA PHE A 270 -6.66 -24.53 12.51
C PHE A 270 -7.65 -25.54 13.13
N ILE A 271 -7.21 -26.76 13.44
CA ILE A 271 -8.09 -27.86 13.84
C ILE A 271 -8.94 -27.56 15.10
N SER A 272 -8.46 -26.69 15.99
CA SER A 272 -9.15 -26.29 17.22
C SER A 272 -10.01 -25.03 17.06
N LEU A 273 -10.05 -24.43 15.86
CA LEU A 273 -10.78 -23.20 15.58
C LEU A 273 -11.98 -23.48 14.68
N LYS A 274 -13.08 -22.76 14.93
CA LYS A 274 -14.20 -22.72 14.00
C LYS A 274 -13.81 -21.85 12.80
N VAL A 275 -13.43 -22.49 11.69
CA VAL A 275 -13.08 -21.79 10.45
C VAL A 275 -14.37 -21.36 9.73
N ASN A 276 -14.63 -20.06 9.74
CA ASN A 276 -15.76 -19.41 9.07
C ASN A 276 -15.31 -18.07 8.44
N GLU A 277 -16.23 -17.40 7.74
CA GLU A 277 -15.99 -16.06 7.15
C GLU A 277 -15.52 -15.04 8.19
N GLU A 278 -16.10 -15.08 9.39
CA GLU A 278 -15.72 -14.19 10.49
C GLU A 278 -14.26 -14.36 10.91
N LEU A 279 -13.76 -15.59 11.02
CA LEU A 279 -12.35 -15.85 11.30
C LEU A 279 -11.45 -15.30 10.20
N VAL A 280 -11.81 -15.51 8.93
CA VAL A 280 -11.04 -15.00 7.79
C VAL A 280 -10.99 -13.47 7.79
N LEU A 281 -12.11 -12.80 8.07
CA LEU A 281 -12.16 -11.35 8.20
C LEU A 281 -11.31 -10.85 9.37
N ASN A 282 -11.44 -11.46 10.56
CA ASN A 282 -10.66 -11.10 11.74
C ASN A 282 -9.15 -11.28 11.51
N MET A 283 -8.74 -12.37 10.85
CA MET A 283 -7.33 -12.60 10.50
C MET A 283 -6.83 -11.58 9.48
N THR A 284 -7.65 -11.26 8.49
CA THR A 284 -7.33 -10.25 7.48
C THR A 284 -7.11 -8.88 8.11
N GLU A 285 -8.01 -8.48 9.00
CA GLU A 285 -7.92 -7.20 9.70
C GLU A 285 -6.69 -7.16 10.61
N LYS A 286 -6.48 -8.21 11.43
CA LYS A 286 -5.31 -8.37 12.29
C LYS A 286 -4.00 -8.30 11.50
N LEU A 287 -3.97 -8.82 10.27
CA LEU A 287 -2.78 -8.81 9.41
C LEU A 287 -2.68 -7.55 8.53
N GLY A 288 -3.62 -6.61 8.60
CA GLY A 288 -3.63 -5.40 7.78
C GLY A 288 -3.86 -5.66 6.28
N LEU A 289 -4.56 -6.74 5.94
CA LEU A 289 -4.77 -7.21 4.56
C LEU A 289 -6.10 -6.73 3.96
N ASN A 290 -6.76 -5.74 4.57
CA ASN A 290 -8.10 -5.27 4.18
C ASN A 290 -8.18 -4.92 2.68
N PHE A 291 -7.12 -4.33 2.13
CA PHE A 291 -7.01 -4.09 0.69
C PHE A 291 -7.12 -5.38 -0.12
N TRP A 292 -6.39 -6.43 0.24
CA TRP A 292 -6.35 -7.67 -0.53
C TRP A 292 -7.66 -8.46 -0.42
N VAL A 293 -8.31 -8.43 0.74
CA VAL A 293 -9.64 -9.04 0.92
C VAL A 293 -10.76 -8.26 0.25
N TRP A 294 -10.58 -6.96 0.08
CA TRP A 294 -11.45 -6.17 -0.78
C TRP A 294 -11.21 -6.53 -2.26
N VAL A 295 -9.95 -6.64 -2.70
CA VAL A 295 -9.56 -7.03 -4.06
C VAL A 295 -10.12 -8.39 -4.47
N THR A 296 -10.29 -9.35 -3.56
CA THR A 296 -10.90 -10.65 -3.90
C THR A 296 -12.37 -10.57 -4.33
N ASN A 297 -13.04 -9.44 -4.09
CA ASN A 297 -14.41 -9.19 -4.60
C ASN A 297 -14.41 -8.55 -5.99
N ILE A 298 -13.24 -8.22 -6.56
CA ILE A 298 -13.11 -7.77 -7.95
C ILE A 298 -13.01 -9.02 -8.83
N PRO A 299 -13.73 -9.09 -9.97
CA PRO A 299 -13.58 -10.19 -10.93
C PRO A 299 -12.11 -10.41 -11.30
N SER A 300 -11.64 -11.66 -11.18
CA SER A 300 -10.21 -11.98 -11.28
C SER A 300 -9.64 -11.58 -12.63
N ASP A 301 -10.38 -11.81 -13.70
CA ASP A 301 -10.08 -11.45 -15.09
C ASP A 301 -9.85 -9.95 -15.32
N TRP A 302 -10.37 -9.08 -14.45
CA TRP A 302 -10.12 -7.63 -14.54
C TRP A 302 -8.74 -7.24 -14.02
N THR A 303 -8.19 -8.06 -13.13
CA THR A 303 -6.95 -7.79 -12.40
C THR A 303 -5.76 -8.61 -12.90
N THR A 304 -6.01 -9.57 -13.79
CA THR A 304 -4.99 -10.44 -14.38
C THR A 304 -3.97 -9.64 -15.19
N GLY A 305 -2.68 -9.84 -14.90
CA GLY A 305 -1.58 -9.19 -15.62
C GLY A 305 -1.33 -7.74 -15.20
N PHE A 306 -1.93 -7.26 -14.10
CA PHE A 306 -1.66 -5.94 -13.57
C PHE A 306 -0.19 -5.75 -13.20
N SER A 307 0.39 -4.65 -13.67
CA SER A 307 1.72 -4.22 -13.24
C SER A 307 1.72 -3.87 -11.75
N SER A 308 2.89 -3.89 -11.13
CA SER A 308 3.08 -3.40 -9.76
C SER A 308 2.52 -1.99 -9.59
N GLN A 309 2.74 -1.10 -10.55
CA GLN A 309 2.34 0.31 -10.50
C GLN A 309 0.80 0.47 -10.57
N SER A 310 0.12 -0.40 -11.30
CA SER A 310 -1.35 -0.50 -11.30
C SER A 310 -1.90 -0.91 -9.93
N TRP A 311 -1.27 -1.90 -9.26
CA TRP A 311 -1.65 -2.32 -7.92
C TRP A 311 -1.51 -1.23 -6.86
N LYS A 312 -0.43 -0.45 -6.91
CA LYS A 312 -0.20 0.67 -5.98
C LYS A 312 -1.22 1.77 -6.18
N SER A 313 -1.49 2.14 -7.44
CA SER A 313 -2.51 3.14 -7.74
C SER A 313 -3.89 2.72 -7.22
N LEU A 314 -4.29 1.46 -7.41
CA LEU A 314 -5.55 0.96 -6.89
C LEU A 314 -5.60 0.94 -5.35
N ARG A 315 -4.48 0.59 -4.71
CA ARG A 315 -4.37 0.60 -3.25
C ARG A 315 -4.48 2.00 -2.66
N VAL A 316 -3.89 3.00 -3.30
CA VAL A 316 -4.01 4.41 -2.85
C VAL A 316 -5.48 4.80 -2.77
N LEU A 317 -6.26 4.56 -3.83
CA LEU A 317 -7.70 4.84 -3.82
C LEU A 317 -8.43 4.07 -2.71
N SER A 318 -8.16 2.76 -2.58
CA SER A 318 -8.81 1.91 -1.57
C SER A 318 -8.51 2.37 -0.14
N ASN A 319 -7.30 2.85 0.13
CA ASN A 319 -6.88 3.35 1.44
C ASN A 319 -7.49 4.72 1.80
N GLU A 320 -7.95 5.51 0.82
CA GLU A 320 -8.67 6.76 1.08
C GLU A 320 -10.11 6.51 1.56
N LEU A 321 -10.72 5.39 1.17
CA LEU A 321 -12.14 5.10 1.42
C LEU A 321 -12.54 5.04 2.91
N PRO A 322 -11.78 4.43 3.83
CA PRO A 322 -12.11 4.46 5.27
C PRO A 322 -12.17 5.88 5.83
N GLY A 323 -11.34 6.79 5.28
CA GLY A 323 -11.35 8.20 5.64
C GLY A 323 -12.65 8.91 5.26
N LEU A 324 -13.39 8.37 4.29
CA LEU A 324 -14.74 8.78 3.87
C LEU A 324 -15.82 8.03 4.67
N CYS A 325 -15.84 6.70 4.59
CA CYS A 325 -16.74 5.83 5.35
C CYS A 325 -16.30 4.36 5.25
N HIS A 326 -16.26 3.63 6.38
CA HIS A 326 -15.87 2.22 6.41
C HIS A 326 -16.74 1.31 5.54
N SER A 327 -18.05 1.60 5.39
CA SER A 327 -18.96 0.78 4.58
C SER A 327 -18.62 0.78 3.08
N LEU A 328 -17.82 1.75 2.61
CA LEU A 328 -17.39 1.77 1.21
C LEU A 328 -16.41 0.63 0.89
N GLN A 329 -15.66 0.11 1.87
CA GLN A 329 -14.76 -1.03 1.66
C GLN A 329 -15.45 -2.39 1.67
N GLU A 330 -16.78 -2.43 1.84
CA GLU A 330 -17.52 -3.69 1.75
C GLU A 330 -17.41 -4.31 0.35
N GLY A 331 -17.36 -5.65 0.30
CA GLY A 331 -17.08 -6.38 -0.94
C GLY A 331 -18.05 -6.08 -2.09
N HIS A 332 -19.31 -5.78 -1.77
CA HIS A 332 -20.34 -5.43 -2.76
C HIS A 332 -20.06 -4.09 -3.48
N ASN A 333 -19.15 -3.26 -2.96
CA ASN A 333 -18.71 -2.01 -3.57
C ASN A 333 -17.44 -2.13 -4.42
N ALA A 334 -16.81 -3.31 -4.46
CA ALA A 334 -15.52 -3.50 -5.13
C ALA A 334 -15.54 -3.17 -6.63
N GLU A 335 -16.56 -3.63 -7.36
CA GLU A 335 -16.72 -3.31 -8.78
C GLU A 335 -16.95 -1.82 -9.05
N ARG A 336 -17.68 -1.14 -8.17
CA ARG A 336 -17.97 0.31 -8.26
C ARG A 336 -16.70 1.12 -8.10
N ILE A 337 -15.95 0.84 -7.03
CA ILE A 337 -14.67 1.48 -6.74
C ILE A 337 -13.65 1.20 -7.85
N PHE A 338 -13.59 -0.04 -8.35
CA PHE A 338 -12.71 -0.38 -9.46
C PHE A 338 -13.08 0.39 -10.74
N SER A 339 -14.38 0.59 -11.00
CA SER A 339 -14.85 1.39 -12.14
C SER A 339 -14.47 2.87 -12.01
N VAL A 340 -14.56 3.43 -10.79
CA VAL A 340 -14.07 4.78 -10.50
C VAL A 340 -12.56 4.85 -10.72
N TRP A 341 -11.80 3.91 -10.17
CA TRP A 341 -10.35 3.83 -10.38
C TRP A 341 -9.99 3.76 -11.87
N ALA A 342 -10.61 2.85 -12.63
CA ALA A 342 -10.38 2.68 -14.06
C ALA A 342 -10.61 3.99 -14.85
N TYR A 343 -11.57 4.81 -14.42
CA TYR A 343 -11.75 6.16 -14.98
C TYR A 343 -10.64 7.12 -14.56
N LEU A 344 -10.27 7.17 -13.28
CA LEU A 344 -9.22 8.06 -12.77
C LEU A 344 -7.87 7.78 -13.44
N VAL A 345 -7.57 6.51 -13.72
CA VAL A 345 -6.31 6.08 -14.35
C VAL A 345 -6.41 5.84 -15.85
N ARG A 346 -7.52 6.19 -16.50
CA ARG A 346 -7.83 5.83 -17.90
C ARG A 346 -6.73 6.20 -18.91
N TYR A 347 -5.93 7.21 -18.62
CA TYR A 347 -4.83 7.66 -19.48
C TYR A 347 -3.49 6.99 -19.16
N THR A 348 -3.32 6.48 -17.93
CA THR A 348 -2.10 5.84 -17.45
C THR A 348 -2.16 4.32 -17.66
N TYR A 349 -3.33 3.72 -17.48
CA TYR A 349 -3.58 2.29 -17.66
C TYR A 349 -4.83 2.09 -18.53
N PRO A 350 -4.73 2.31 -19.86
CA PRO A 350 -5.88 2.18 -20.76
C PRO A 350 -6.54 0.79 -20.70
N ASP A 351 -5.75 -0.26 -20.46
CA ASP A 351 -6.24 -1.62 -20.29
C ASP A 351 -7.30 -1.75 -19.18
N ALA A 352 -7.23 -0.94 -18.11
CA ALA A 352 -8.20 -0.98 -17.02
C ALA A 352 -9.63 -0.68 -17.50
N ARG A 353 -9.78 0.18 -18.51
CA ARG A 353 -11.05 0.46 -19.18
C ARG A 353 -11.56 -0.79 -19.91
N ASP A 354 -10.70 -1.43 -20.68
CA ASP A 354 -11.10 -2.56 -21.52
C ASP A 354 -11.55 -3.77 -20.68
N ARG A 355 -10.96 -3.94 -19.49
CA ARG A 355 -11.31 -4.98 -18.51
C ARG A 355 -12.76 -4.91 -18.05
N ILE A 356 -13.30 -3.71 -17.84
CA ILE A 356 -14.67 -3.51 -17.33
C ILE A 356 -15.72 -3.34 -18.43
N GLN A 357 -15.31 -3.23 -19.70
CA GLN A 357 -16.20 -2.88 -20.81
C GLN A 357 -17.42 -3.80 -20.91
N ARG A 358 -17.23 -5.12 -20.79
CA ARG A 358 -18.31 -6.12 -20.90
C ARG A 358 -19.31 -6.07 -19.75
N SER A 359 -18.89 -5.55 -18.59
CA SER A 359 -19.70 -5.50 -17.37
C SER A 359 -20.25 -4.10 -17.10
N ALA A 360 -19.87 -3.11 -17.91
CA ALA A 360 -20.18 -1.69 -17.70
C ALA A 360 -21.69 -1.43 -17.51
N ASP A 361 -22.55 -1.99 -18.37
CA ASP A 361 -24.00 -1.78 -18.27
C ASP A 361 -24.60 -2.43 -17.01
N GLY A 362 -24.07 -3.59 -16.60
CA GLY A 362 -24.47 -4.26 -15.37
C GLY A 362 -24.07 -3.49 -14.10
N ILE A 363 -22.84 -2.97 -14.07
CA ILE A 363 -22.36 -2.14 -12.95
C ILE A 363 -23.16 -0.84 -12.88
N PHE A 364 -23.41 -0.20 -14.04
CA PHE A 364 -24.23 1.01 -14.13
C PHE A 364 -25.66 0.78 -13.60
N SER A 365 -26.30 -0.32 -14.02
CA SER A 365 -27.65 -0.68 -13.57
C SER A 365 -27.71 -0.92 -12.07
N ARG A 366 -26.72 -1.63 -11.49
CA ARG A 366 -26.62 -1.85 -10.04
C ARG A 366 -26.39 -0.55 -9.26
N ALA A 367 -25.59 0.36 -9.80
CA ALA A 367 -25.40 1.68 -9.20
C ALA A 367 -26.70 2.50 -9.24
N CYS A 368 -27.47 2.44 -10.35
CA CYS A 368 -28.77 3.08 -10.47
C CYS A 368 -29.77 2.55 -9.43
N GLN A 369 -29.92 1.23 -9.34
CA GLN A 369 -30.82 0.58 -8.39
C GLN A 369 -30.48 0.96 -6.95
N SER A 370 -29.18 0.93 -6.60
CA SER A 370 -28.70 1.37 -5.29
C SER A 370 -29.02 2.84 -5.03
N LEU A 371 -28.67 3.74 -5.96
CA LEU A 371 -28.90 5.17 -5.82
C LEU A 371 -30.38 5.54 -5.70
N GLN A 372 -31.29 4.75 -6.28
CA GLN A 372 -32.74 4.98 -6.20
C GLN A 372 -33.27 4.78 -4.76
N VAL A 373 -32.76 3.80 -4.03
CA VAL A 373 -33.24 3.43 -2.68
C VAL A 373 -32.38 3.99 -1.55
N GLN A 374 -31.11 4.31 -1.83
CA GLN A 374 -30.14 4.58 -0.79
C GLN A 374 -30.34 5.92 -0.08
N ALA A 375 -30.06 5.92 1.22
CA ALA A 375 -30.23 7.08 2.11
C ALA A 375 -28.89 7.64 2.65
N SER A 376 -27.78 6.92 2.46
CA SER A 376 -26.45 7.27 2.95
C SER A 376 -25.69 8.15 1.95
N SER A 377 -25.18 9.31 2.38
CA SER A 377 -24.43 10.25 1.52
C SER A 377 -23.16 9.65 0.90
N PRO A 378 -22.31 8.91 1.64
CA PRO A 378 -21.16 8.21 1.05
C PRO A 378 -21.53 7.24 -0.09
N GLN A 379 -22.57 6.42 0.12
CA GLN A 379 -22.97 5.45 -0.91
C GLN A 379 -23.65 6.13 -2.10
N MET A 380 -24.50 7.15 -1.88
CA MET A 380 -25.06 7.96 -2.96
C MET A 380 -23.96 8.59 -3.82
N THR A 381 -22.89 9.06 -3.17
CA THR A 381 -21.72 9.63 -3.84
C THR A 381 -21.01 8.57 -4.69
N LEU A 382 -20.70 7.40 -4.12
CA LEU A 382 -20.05 6.31 -4.86
C LEU A 382 -20.89 5.83 -6.05
N ASP A 383 -22.20 5.67 -5.88
CA ASP A 383 -23.11 5.23 -6.94
C ASP A 383 -23.17 6.25 -8.08
N LEU A 384 -23.34 7.55 -7.77
CA LEU A 384 -23.39 8.60 -8.78
C LEU A 384 -22.04 8.80 -9.49
N MET A 385 -20.93 8.70 -8.76
CA MET A 385 -19.58 8.70 -9.35
C MET A 385 -19.40 7.50 -10.27
N THR A 386 -19.82 6.30 -9.86
CA THR A 386 -19.75 5.10 -10.70
C THR A 386 -20.53 5.28 -12.00
N MET A 387 -21.78 5.76 -11.90
CA MET A 387 -22.61 6.06 -13.07
C MET A 387 -21.94 7.06 -14.01
N THR A 388 -21.36 8.13 -13.46
CA THR A 388 -20.65 9.17 -14.23
C THR A 388 -19.39 8.62 -14.90
N CYS A 389 -18.54 7.91 -14.16
CA CYS A 389 -17.31 7.31 -14.65
C CYS A 389 -17.59 6.32 -15.79
N ILE A 390 -18.56 5.42 -15.63
CA ILE A 390 -18.95 4.48 -16.68
C ILE A 390 -19.51 5.19 -17.92
N SER A 391 -20.30 6.25 -17.72
CA SER A 391 -20.83 7.06 -18.82
C SER A 391 -19.74 7.79 -19.60
N ARG A 392 -18.68 8.25 -18.92
CA ARG A 392 -17.53 8.89 -19.55
C ARG A 392 -16.58 7.88 -20.21
N LEU A 393 -16.37 6.70 -19.63
CA LEU A 393 -15.49 5.66 -20.19
C LEU A 393 -16.04 5.02 -21.48
N PHE A 394 -17.36 4.83 -21.55
CA PHE A 394 -18.01 4.26 -22.74
C PHE A 394 -19.24 5.09 -23.11
N PRO A 395 -19.04 6.19 -23.85
CA PRO A 395 -20.14 7.01 -24.34
C PRO A 395 -20.97 6.24 -25.36
N THR A 396 -22.29 6.25 -25.20
CA THR A 396 -23.25 5.66 -26.14
C THR A 396 -23.63 6.69 -27.20
N LYS A 397 -23.62 6.28 -28.48
CA LYS A 397 -24.11 7.12 -29.59
C LYS A 397 -25.64 7.03 -29.63
N GLY A 398 -26.32 7.81 -28.80
CA GLY A 398 -27.77 8.02 -28.92
C GLY A 398 -28.08 9.11 -29.97
N PRO A 399 -29.29 9.15 -30.55
CA PRO A 399 -29.74 10.33 -31.28
C PRO A 399 -29.68 11.53 -30.33
N THR A 400 -29.03 12.62 -30.76
CA THR A 400 -28.75 13.88 -30.04
C THR A 400 -29.99 14.71 -29.67
N ARG A 401 -31.11 14.05 -29.38
CA ARG A 401 -32.40 14.67 -29.06
C ARG A 401 -32.93 14.11 -27.74
N SER A 402 -32.22 14.37 -26.65
CA SER A 402 -32.78 14.24 -25.30
C SER A 402 -33.80 15.36 -25.05
N ILE A 403 -35.07 14.97 -24.97
CA ILE A 403 -36.27 15.80 -24.72
C ILE A 403 -36.48 15.98 -23.20
N HIS A 404 -35.40 16.13 -22.42
CA HIS A 404 -35.50 16.28 -20.96
C HIS A 404 -35.15 17.71 -20.53
N SER A 405 -36.16 18.42 -20.02
CA SER A 405 -36.06 19.82 -19.59
C SER A 405 -35.23 20.04 -18.32
N SER A 406 -34.94 18.99 -17.52
CA SER A 406 -34.14 19.08 -16.28
C SER A 406 -33.26 17.85 -16.05
N SER A 407 -32.12 18.04 -15.35
CA SER A 407 -31.18 16.97 -14.99
C SER A 407 -31.80 15.91 -14.07
N ILE A 408 -32.77 16.31 -13.23
CA ILE A 408 -33.51 15.39 -12.35
C ILE A 408 -34.51 14.54 -13.15
N ASN A 409 -35.20 15.12 -14.13
CA ASN A 409 -36.11 14.35 -14.99
C ASN A 409 -35.34 13.31 -15.81
N ALA A 410 -34.13 13.66 -16.24
CA ALA A 410 -33.20 12.72 -16.85
C ALA A 410 -32.78 11.60 -15.86
N LEU A 411 -32.51 11.94 -14.59
CA LEU A 411 -32.21 10.95 -13.54
C LEU A 411 -33.38 9.97 -13.29
N ASP A 412 -34.61 10.46 -13.19
CA ASP A 412 -35.81 9.62 -13.04
C ASP A 412 -36.00 8.71 -14.26
N ALA A 413 -35.79 9.24 -15.48
CA ALA A 413 -35.83 8.45 -16.70
C ALA A 413 -34.77 7.32 -16.71
N ILE A 414 -33.57 7.58 -16.18
CA ILE A 414 -32.51 6.59 -16.02
C ILE A 414 -32.93 5.51 -15.02
N PHE A 415 -33.52 5.87 -13.89
CA PHE A 415 -34.00 4.87 -12.93
C PHE A 415 -35.13 4.00 -13.47
N ARG A 416 -35.96 4.51 -14.40
CA ARG A 416 -37.01 3.71 -15.04
C ARG A 416 -36.47 2.77 -16.12
N LYS A 417 -35.47 3.19 -16.88
CA LYS A 417 -34.95 2.45 -18.05
C LYS A 417 -33.69 1.64 -17.76
N TYR A 418 -32.97 1.95 -16.69
CA TYR A 418 -31.61 1.45 -16.39
C TYR A 418 -30.66 1.53 -17.59
N SER A 419 -30.84 2.55 -18.45
CA SER A 419 -30.09 2.74 -19.68
C SER A 419 -29.25 4.02 -19.64
N ARG A 420 -28.13 3.99 -20.37
CA ARG A 420 -27.09 5.03 -20.41
C ARG A 420 -27.19 5.95 -21.64
N GLU A 421 -28.13 5.70 -22.55
CA GLU A 421 -28.25 6.43 -23.82
C GLU A 421 -28.51 7.94 -23.62
N ASP A 422 -27.62 8.78 -24.18
CA ASP A 422 -27.74 10.25 -24.32
C ASP A 422 -27.85 11.07 -23.01
N MET A 423 -27.13 10.66 -21.95
CA MET A 423 -27.25 11.28 -20.61
C MET A 423 -25.96 11.85 -20.00
N SER A 424 -24.85 11.91 -20.77
CA SER A 424 -23.54 12.39 -20.26
C SER A 424 -23.63 13.81 -19.67
N THR A 425 -24.32 14.72 -20.35
CA THR A 425 -24.53 16.11 -19.89
C THR A 425 -25.35 16.16 -18.59
N ALA A 426 -26.42 15.38 -18.49
CA ALA A 426 -27.23 15.30 -17.27
C ALA A 426 -26.41 14.73 -16.10
N MET A 427 -25.63 13.67 -16.31
CA MET A 427 -24.76 13.10 -15.27
C MET A 427 -23.73 14.12 -14.78
N ASN A 428 -23.10 14.86 -15.69
CA ASN A 428 -22.15 15.92 -15.33
C ASN A 428 -22.80 17.03 -14.48
N ARG A 429 -24.05 17.41 -14.79
CA ARG A 429 -24.80 18.39 -13.99
C ARG A 429 -25.18 17.84 -12.61
N LEU A 430 -25.63 16.59 -12.53
CA LEU A 430 -25.98 15.93 -11.26
C LEU A 430 -24.78 15.82 -10.32
N ILE A 431 -23.63 15.36 -10.81
CA ILE A 431 -22.43 15.16 -9.97
C ILE A 431 -21.81 16.51 -9.54
N ALA A 432 -21.84 17.52 -10.40
CA ALA A 432 -21.40 18.87 -10.06
C ALA A 432 -22.32 19.51 -9.00
N SER A 433 -23.63 19.29 -9.12
CA SER A 433 -24.61 19.74 -8.12
C SER A 433 -24.40 19.07 -6.77
N LEU A 434 -24.21 17.75 -6.73
CA LEU A 434 -23.88 17.02 -5.49
C LEU A 434 -22.61 17.59 -4.83
N HIS A 435 -21.56 17.84 -5.61
CA HIS A 435 -20.33 18.46 -5.13
C HIS A 435 -20.58 19.85 -4.51
N ARG A 436 -21.38 20.71 -5.15
CA ARG A 436 -21.74 22.04 -4.60
C ARG A 436 -22.48 21.93 -3.28
N VAL A 437 -23.47 21.05 -3.18
CA VAL A 437 -24.23 20.84 -1.93
C VAL A 437 -23.30 20.37 -0.80
N LEU A 438 -22.38 19.46 -1.08
CA LEU A 438 -21.43 18.94 -0.10
C LEU A 438 -20.33 19.94 0.29
N THR A 439 -20.16 21.04 -0.45
CA THR A 439 -19.19 22.11 -0.17
C THR A 439 -19.83 23.38 0.40
N ALA A 440 -21.15 23.53 0.31
CA ALA A 440 -21.87 24.72 0.76
C ALA A 440 -21.68 24.95 2.27
N GLU A 441 -21.24 26.15 2.65
CA GLU A 441 -20.86 26.47 4.03
C GLU A 441 -22.04 26.46 5.00
N ASP A 442 -23.22 26.83 4.51
CA ASP A 442 -24.46 26.90 5.26
C ASP A 442 -25.30 25.61 5.18
N PHE A 443 -24.78 24.57 4.51
CA PHE A 443 -25.38 23.25 4.54
C PHE A 443 -24.80 22.43 5.72
N SER A 444 -25.62 22.22 6.76
CA SER A 444 -25.21 21.52 7.99
C SER A 444 -24.71 20.08 7.78
N GLN A 445 -25.10 19.42 6.70
CA GLN A 445 -24.67 18.05 6.34
C GLN A 445 -23.58 18.06 5.26
N ARG A 446 -22.87 19.17 5.08
CA ARG A 446 -21.71 19.25 4.18
C ARG A 446 -20.64 18.22 4.57
N ASP A 447 -19.95 17.69 3.58
CA ASP A 447 -18.86 16.73 3.77
C ASP A 447 -17.70 17.07 2.82
N PRO A 448 -16.71 17.84 3.30
CA PRO A 448 -15.57 18.26 2.49
C PRO A 448 -14.70 17.09 1.99
N LYS A 449 -14.73 15.93 2.66
CA LYS A 449 -13.96 14.77 2.24
C LYS A 449 -14.65 14.08 1.06
N LEU A 450 -15.97 13.89 1.13
CA LEU A 450 -16.76 13.39 0.01
C LEU A 450 -16.71 14.34 -1.18
N SER A 451 -16.77 15.65 -0.96
CA SER A 451 -16.65 16.60 -2.08
C SER A 451 -15.28 16.51 -2.75
N ARG A 452 -14.18 16.41 -2.00
CA ARG A 452 -12.84 16.20 -2.56
C ARG A 452 -12.75 14.91 -3.36
N PHE A 453 -13.37 13.84 -2.86
CA PHE A 453 -13.43 12.56 -3.58
C PHE A 453 -14.16 12.71 -4.93
N ILE A 454 -15.28 13.44 -4.97
CA ILE A 454 -15.95 13.79 -6.23
C ILE A 454 -15.04 14.66 -7.12
N GLY A 455 -14.28 15.59 -6.55
CA GLY A 455 -13.35 16.46 -7.29
C GLY A 455 -12.34 15.69 -8.15
N GLN A 456 -11.94 14.48 -7.72
CA GLN A 456 -10.95 13.65 -8.43
C GLN A 456 -11.37 13.28 -9.87
N ILE A 457 -12.67 13.17 -10.18
CA ILE A 457 -13.12 12.80 -11.52
C ILE A 457 -13.08 13.98 -12.51
N GLY A 458 -12.86 15.21 -12.03
CA GLY A 458 -12.88 16.42 -12.84
C GLY A 458 -14.27 16.79 -13.34
N PHE A 459 -14.52 18.09 -13.49
CA PHE A 459 -15.74 18.62 -14.08
C PHE A 459 -15.40 19.31 -15.39
N PRO A 460 -16.05 18.96 -16.52
CA PRO A 460 -15.91 19.78 -17.74
C PRO A 460 -16.27 21.24 -17.41
N ASN A 461 -15.69 22.21 -18.12
CA ASN A 461 -15.89 23.65 -17.90
C ASN A 461 -17.38 24.03 -17.85
N LEU A 462 -17.99 23.93 -16.67
CA LEU A 462 -19.40 24.26 -16.41
C LEU A 462 -19.58 25.76 -16.11
N MET A 463 -18.55 26.58 -16.38
CA MET A 463 -18.55 28.03 -16.19
C MET A 463 -19.59 28.77 -17.05
N LEU A 464 -20.31 28.09 -17.95
CA LEU A 464 -21.22 28.73 -18.90
C LEU A 464 -22.68 28.26 -18.83
N GLU A 465 -23.03 27.24 -18.04
CA GLU A 465 -24.43 26.79 -17.98
C GLU A 465 -24.93 26.53 -16.56
N LEU A 466 -25.51 27.61 -16.03
CA LEU A 466 -26.76 27.69 -15.26
C LEU A 466 -26.83 26.97 -13.91
N TYR A 467 -27.17 27.79 -12.91
CA TYR A 467 -27.79 27.41 -11.65
C TYR A 467 -28.94 26.40 -11.85
N ASP A 468 -28.65 25.10 -11.85
CA ASP A 468 -29.68 24.05 -11.71
C ASP A 468 -30.07 23.96 -10.23
N SER A 469 -30.67 25.03 -9.72
CA SER A 469 -31.09 25.18 -8.32
C SER A 469 -32.03 24.06 -7.88
N HIS A 470 -32.80 23.50 -8.82
CA HIS A 470 -33.64 22.34 -8.60
C HIS A 470 -32.81 21.09 -8.28
N THR A 471 -31.73 20.81 -9.02
CA THR A 471 -30.84 19.68 -8.73
C THR A 471 -30.10 19.85 -7.41
N ASP A 472 -29.70 21.08 -7.07
CA ASP A 472 -29.07 21.35 -5.76
C ASP A 472 -30.08 21.11 -4.61
N GLN A 473 -31.34 21.56 -4.78
CA GLN A 473 -32.44 21.26 -3.86
C GLN A 473 -32.69 19.76 -3.70
N TYR A 474 -32.60 19.00 -4.80
CA TYR A 474 -32.74 17.55 -4.79
C TYR A 474 -31.73 16.87 -3.87
N TRP A 475 -30.45 17.14 -4.09
CA TRP A 475 -29.40 16.52 -3.29
C TRP A 475 -29.46 16.96 -1.84
N ALA A 476 -29.65 18.25 -1.58
CA ALA A 476 -29.74 18.76 -0.22
C ALA A 476 -30.93 18.16 0.54
N TYR A 477 -32.09 18.01 -0.12
CA TYR A 477 -33.26 17.36 0.48
C TYR A 477 -33.01 15.87 0.76
N ARG A 478 -32.42 15.12 -0.18
CA ARG A 478 -32.08 13.70 0.01
C ARG A 478 -31.10 13.48 1.15
N ILE A 479 -30.02 14.25 1.18
CA ILE A 479 -28.97 14.13 2.20
C ILE A 479 -29.52 14.51 3.58
N ARG A 480 -30.23 15.63 3.68
CA ARG A 480 -30.76 16.13 4.96
C ARG A 480 -31.80 15.17 5.55
N ASN A 481 -32.73 14.68 4.73
CA ASN A 481 -33.85 13.88 5.20
C ASN A 481 -33.63 12.37 5.07
N ARG A 482 -32.51 11.93 4.48
CA ARG A 482 -32.16 10.52 4.27
C ARG A 482 -33.27 9.74 3.57
N VAL A 483 -33.80 10.31 2.48
CA VAL A 483 -34.95 9.78 1.73
C VAL A 483 -34.55 9.17 0.39
N PRO A 484 -35.30 8.16 -0.11
CA PRO A 484 -35.08 7.58 -1.44
C PRO A 484 -35.42 8.57 -2.56
N HIS A 485 -35.05 8.23 -3.80
CA HIS A 485 -35.29 9.07 -4.97
C HIS A 485 -36.78 9.42 -5.13
N SER A 486 -37.71 8.47 -4.98
CA SER A 486 -39.15 8.70 -5.20
C SER A 486 -39.73 9.81 -4.31
N ALA A 487 -39.35 9.82 -3.02
CA ALA A 487 -39.79 10.83 -2.07
C ALA A 487 -39.18 12.21 -2.37
N ALA A 488 -37.91 12.26 -2.73
CA ALA A 488 -37.24 13.51 -3.09
C ALA A 488 -37.71 14.09 -4.43
N PHE A 489 -37.94 13.23 -5.43
CA PHE A 489 -38.46 13.62 -6.72
C PHE A 489 -39.87 14.20 -6.60
N GLY A 490 -40.75 13.52 -5.83
CA GLY A 490 -42.09 14.03 -5.53
C GLY A 490 -42.07 15.36 -4.78
N HIS A 491 -41.13 15.56 -3.84
CA HIS A 491 -41.00 16.81 -3.09
C HIS A 491 -40.60 18.00 -3.98
N ILE A 492 -39.77 17.79 -5.01
CA ILE A 492 -39.35 18.87 -5.92
C ILE A 492 -40.44 19.25 -6.90
N GLY A 493 -41.24 18.28 -7.36
CA GLY A 493 -42.40 18.55 -8.22
C GLY A 493 -43.45 19.46 -7.58
N LEU A 494 -43.41 19.65 -6.25
CA LEU A 494 -44.39 20.41 -5.47
C LEU A 494 -43.90 21.82 -5.06
N ARG A 495 -42.62 22.18 -5.29
CA ARG A 495 -42.07 23.49 -4.88
C ARG A 495 -41.83 24.41 -6.09
N ILE A 496 -42.47 25.58 -6.06
CA ILE A 496 -42.10 26.77 -6.83
C ILE A 496 -41.60 27.80 -5.81
N GLY A 497 -40.28 28.02 -5.69
CA GLY A 497 -39.72 29.05 -4.81
C GLY A 497 -38.45 28.68 -4.03
N ASP A 498 -37.74 29.73 -3.60
CA ASP A 498 -36.34 29.78 -3.14
C ASP A 498 -35.88 28.71 -2.13
N PHE A 499 -34.62 28.28 -2.31
CA PHE A 499 -33.91 27.38 -1.41
C PHE A 499 -32.90 28.16 -0.56
N PRO A 500 -32.83 27.94 0.77
CA PRO A 500 -32.06 28.78 1.68
C PRO A 500 -30.59 28.37 1.82
N VAL A 501 -29.98 27.69 0.84
CA VAL A 501 -28.55 27.33 0.87
C VAL A 501 -27.79 28.23 -0.10
N LYS A 502 -26.94 29.10 0.43
CA LYS A 502 -25.93 29.89 -0.29
C LYS A 502 -24.84 28.94 -0.79
N LEU A 503 -25.05 28.46 -2.01
CA LEU A 503 -24.10 27.59 -2.68
C LEU A 503 -22.82 28.36 -3.00
N SER A 504 -21.69 27.81 -2.55
CA SER A 504 -20.37 28.27 -2.98
C SER A 504 -20.24 28.05 -4.49
N PRO A 505 -19.70 29.00 -5.28
CA PRO A 505 -19.33 28.73 -6.67
C PRO A 505 -18.40 27.51 -6.71
N LEU A 506 -18.43 26.75 -7.81
CA LEU A 506 -17.50 25.65 -8.06
C LEU A 506 -16.06 26.21 -8.05
N ARG A 507 -15.44 26.25 -6.87
CA ARG A 507 -14.02 26.58 -6.71
C ARG A 507 -13.26 25.28 -6.87
N GLN A 508 -12.78 25.04 -8.08
CA GLN A 508 -11.73 24.04 -8.30
C GLN A 508 -10.49 24.54 -7.57
N SER A 509 -9.84 23.68 -6.79
CA SER A 509 -8.54 24.02 -6.23
C SER A 509 -7.54 24.29 -7.38
N PRO A 510 -6.51 25.12 -7.17
CA PRO A 510 -5.48 25.38 -8.19
C PRO A 510 -4.84 24.08 -8.72
N GLU A 511 -4.69 23.07 -7.86
CA GLU A 511 -4.25 21.71 -8.20
C GLU A 511 -5.22 20.98 -9.14
N GLU A 512 -6.52 20.96 -8.81
CA GLU A 512 -7.55 20.31 -9.64
C GLU A 512 -7.70 21.00 -11.00
N HIS A 513 -7.60 22.33 -11.03
CA HIS A 513 -7.66 23.11 -12.26
C HIS A 513 -6.44 22.85 -13.16
N LEU A 514 -5.25 22.74 -12.55
CA LEU A 514 -4.01 22.44 -13.25
C LEU A 514 -3.98 20.99 -13.76
N MET A 515 -4.47 20.01 -13.00
CA MET A 515 -4.61 18.63 -13.46
C MET A 515 -5.54 18.54 -14.69
N MET A 516 -6.67 19.24 -14.68
CA MET A 516 -7.58 19.26 -15.83
C MET A 516 -7.00 19.98 -17.04
N ARG A 517 -6.32 21.12 -16.86
CA ARG A 517 -5.63 21.80 -17.97
C ARG A 517 -4.55 20.94 -18.59
N THR A 518 -3.72 20.31 -17.76
CA THR A 518 -2.63 19.46 -18.25
C THR A 518 -3.18 18.23 -18.99
N ALA A 519 -4.29 17.65 -18.51
CA ALA A 519 -5.00 16.59 -19.22
C ALA A 519 -5.62 17.05 -20.54
N TYR A 520 -6.25 18.23 -20.57
CA TYR A 520 -6.84 18.81 -21.77
C TYR A 520 -5.80 19.11 -22.86
N TYR A 521 -4.64 19.68 -22.48
CA TYR A 521 -3.55 19.93 -23.43
C TYR A 521 -2.90 18.63 -23.93
N ALA A 522 -2.77 17.61 -23.07
CA ALA A 522 -2.31 16.30 -23.49
C ALA A 522 -3.28 15.65 -24.50
N ASP A 523 -4.59 15.78 -24.29
CA ASP A 523 -5.64 15.29 -25.20
C ASP A 523 -5.60 16.05 -26.54
N MET A 524 -5.37 17.36 -26.53
CA MET A 524 -5.24 18.17 -27.75
C MET A 524 -4.01 17.76 -28.57
N VAL A 525 -2.84 17.59 -27.94
CA VAL A 525 -1.62 17.18 -28.63
C VAL A 525 -1.74 15.77 -29.21
N ARG A 526 -2.37 14.84 -28.49
CA ARG A 526 -2.61 13.47 -28.98
C ARG A 526 -3.66 13.43 -30.10
N ALA A 527 -4.69 14.27 -30.05
CA ALA A 527 -5.66 14.40 -31.14
C ALA A 527 -5.04 14.97 -32.43
N MET A 528 -3.95 15.73 -32.29
CA MET A 528 -3.14 16.23 -33.41
C MET A 528 -2.03 15.26 -33.84
N GLY A 529 -1.98 14.04 -33.29
CA GLY A 529 -1.00 13.01 -33.67
C GLY A 529 0.33 13.06 -32.92
N GLY A 530 0.47 13.93 -31.91
CA GLY A 530 1.67 14.03 -31.08
C GLY A 530 1.74 12.97 -29.96
N VAL A 531 2.96 12.59 -29.57
CA VAL A 531 3.21 11.62 -28.48
C VAL A 531 3.61 12.35 -27.21
N VAL A 532 2.73 12.31 -26.19
CA VAL A 532 3.01 12.81 -24.83
C VAL A 532 3.55 11.67 -23.98
N THR A 533 4.82 11.75 -23.60
CA THR A 533 5.57 10.69 -22.89
C THR A 533 5.48 10.83 -21.37
N LYS A 534 5.26 12.05 -20.85
CA LYS A 534 5.11 12.29 -19.41
C LYS A 534 4.19 13.47 -19.12
N CYS A 535 3.32 13.31 -18.13
CA CYS A 535 2.39 14.34 -17.65
C CYS A 535 2.49 14.37 -16.12
N ALA A 536 2.96 15.48 -15.55
CA ALA A 536 3.16 15.62 -14.11
C ALA A 536 2.78 17.02 -13.62
N VAL A 537 2.21 17.09 -12.41
CA VAL A 537 2.04 18.33 -11.65
C VAL A 537 3.24 18.47 -10.72
N GLY A 538 3.99 19.57 -10.82
CA GLY A 538 5.20 19.85 -10.04
C GLY A 538 4.94 20.71 -8.79
N ASP A 539 5.94 20.74 -7.91
CA ASP A 539 5.87 21.28 -6.54
C ASP A 539 5.36 22.73 -6.42
N VAL A 540 4.68 22.97 -5.30
CA VAL A 540 4.12 24.26 -4.87
C VAL A 540 5.25 25.16 -4.34
N GLY A 541 5.55 26.25 -5.05
CA GLY A 541 6.42 27.33 -4.57
C GLY A 541 5.70 28.68 -4.52
N ASP A 542 6.35 29.71 -3.98
CA ASP A 542 5.83 31.08 -3.76
C ASP A 542 5.30 31.81 -5.02
N LYS A 543 5.36 31.18 -6.20
CA LYS A 543 4.89 31.72 -7.49
C LYS A 543 3.79 30.88 -8.17
N GLY A 544 3.16 29.96 -7.45
CA GLY A 544 2.06 29.11 -7.97
C GLY A 544 2.49 27.72 -8.44
N ILE A 545 1.50 26.88 -8.78
CA ILE A 545 1.64 25.46 -9.11
C ILE A 545 1.98 25.28 -10.59
N ARG A 546 2.98 24.46 -10.94
CA ARG A 546 3.43 24.25 -12.33
C ARG A 546 3.07 22.87 -12.87
N GLY A 547 2.54 22.81 -14.10
CA GLY A 547 2.36 21.55 -14.84
C GLY A 547 3.52 21.33 -15.82
N HIS A 548 4.00 20.09 -15.93
CA HIS A 548 5.04 19.67 -16.88
C HIS A 548 4.48 18.62 -17.85
N LEU A 549 4.63 18.91 -19.15
CA LEU A 549 4.38 18.00 -20.27
C LEU A 549 5.72 17.75 -20.98
N GLU A 550 6.14 16.48 -21.08
CA GLU A 550 7.28 16.07 -21.91
C GLU A 550 6.76 15.40 -23.19
N TYR A 551 7.36 15.77 -24.32
CA TYR A 551 7.06 15.25 -25.65
C TYR A 551 8.22 14.37 -26.14
N ALA A 552 7.93 13.32 -26.92
CA ALA A 552 8.98 12.59 -27.65
C ALA A 552 9.40 13.39 -28.89
N GLU A 553 10.70 13.71 -29.00
CA GLU A 553 11.27 14.46 -30.12
C GLU A 553 11.07 13.76 -31.47
N GLY A 554 10.64 14.55 -32.45
CA GLY A 554 10.70 14.24 -33.87
C GLY A 554 10.66 15.55 -34.64
N THR A 555 11.85 16.01 -35.05
CA THR A 555 12.17 17.12 -35.97
C THR A 555 11.86 18.57 -35.52
N GLU A 556 12.94 19.31 -35.27
CA GLU A 556 13.16 20.78 -35.37
C GLU A 556 11.96 21.73 -35.15
N ASP A 557 11.73 22.10 -33.89
CA ASP A 557 11.56 23.49 -33.38
C ASP A 557 10.94 23.42 -31.97
N THR A 558 11.77 23.63 -30.94
CA THR A 558 11.37 23.51 -29.53
C THR A 558 10.77 24.83 -29.02
N GLU A 559 9.46 25.04 -29.18
CA GLU A 559 8.73 26.02 -28.35
C GLU A 559 8.24 25.38 -27.05
N VAL A 560 8.92 25.71 -25.94
CA VAL A 560 8.50 25.37 -24.59
C VAL A 560 7.32 26.27 -24.19
N ALA A 561 6.09 25.77 -24.27
CA ALA A 561 4.91 26.48 -23.78
C ALA A 561 4.94 26.59 -22.23
N LYS A 562 5.47 27.69 -21.71
CA LYS A 562 5.37 28.06 -20.28
C LYS A 562 3.96 28.57 -19.99
N CYS A 563 3.14 27.78 -19.31
CA CYS A 563 1.95 28.31 -18.63
C CYS A 563 2.39 29.02 -17.33
N THR A 564 2.72 30.30 -17.42
CA THR A 564 2.79 31.21 -16.26
C THR A 564 1.57 32.11 -16.27
N GLU A 565 0.94 32.33 -15.10
CA GLU A 565 -0.04 33.40 -14.94
C GLU A 565 0.62 34.73 -15.34
N SER A 566 0.20 35.28 -16.47
CA SER A 566 0.40 36.69 -16.78
C SER A 566 -0.95 37.27 -17.18
N THR A 567 -1.32 38.31 -16.47
CA THR A 567 -2.48 39.14 -16.74
C THR A 567 -2.26 39.88 -18.05
N GLY A 568 -3.03 39.54 -19.08
CA GLY A 568 -3.29 40.43 -20.21
C GLY A 568 -2.65 40.06 -21.55
N THR A 569 -3.50 40.20 -22.57
CA THR A 569 -3.24 40.31 -24.02
C THR A 569 -2.78 39.07 -24.80
N SER A 570 -3.71 38.64 -25.64
CA SER A 570 -3.58 37.79 -26.82
C SER A 570 -2.39 38.13 -27.71
N VAL A 571 -1.74 37.11 -28.29
CA VAL A 571 -1.47 37.01 -29.73
C VAL A 571 -1.49 35.53 -30.14
N LEU A 572 -2.32 35.20 -31.12
CA LEU A 572 -2.28 33.96 -31.91
C LEU A 572 -1.09 34.00 -32.87
N ARG A 573 -0.29 32.94 -32.90
CA ARG A 573 0.25 32.37 -34.15
C ARG A 573 0.27 30.86 -34.04
#